data_AF-A0A7Y0X9Z7-F1
#
_entry.id   AF-A0A7Y0X9Z7-F1
#
_cell.length_a   1.000
_cell.length_b   1.000
_cell.length_c   1.000
_cell.angle_alpha   90.00
_cell.angle_beta   90.00
_cell.angle_gamma   90.00
#
_symmetry.space_group_name_H-M   'P 1'
#
loop_
_entity.id
_entity.type
_entity.pdbx_description
1 polymer ?
#
loop_
_entity_poly.entity_id
_entity_poly.type
_entity_poly.pdbx_seq_one_letter_code
_entity_poly.pdbx_strand_id
1 'polypeptide(L)'
;ILEFGADKVSINSPALANPQLITDLADKFGVQCIVVGIDSYYDKETGKYQVYQFTGDEERTKATQWETRDWVQEVQKRGAGEIVLNMMNQDG
;
A
#
# COMPACT_ATOMS: atom_id res chain seq x y z
N ILE A 1 -8.54 -17.08 -3.48
CA ILE A 1 -9.32 -15.82 -3.68
C ILE A 1 -9.33 -15.48 -5.17
N LEU A 2 -8.18 -15.27 -5.80
CA LEU A 2 -8.08 -15.15 -7.27
C LEU A 2 -8.52 -16.45 -7.98
N GLU A 3 -8.09 -17.61 -7.48
CA GLU A 3 -8.50 -18.92 -7.99
C GLU A 3 -10.00 -19.25 -7.76
N PHE A 4 -10.73 -18.39 -7.02
CA PHE A 4 -12.17 -18.54 -6.76
C PHE A 4 -13.03 -17.49 -7.49
N GLY A 5 -12.46 -16.81 -8.50
CA GLY A 5 -13.22 -15.89 -9.38
C GLY A 5 -13.10 -14.41 -9.06
N ALA A 6 -12.18 -14.00 -8.16
CA ALA A 6 -11.82 -12.60 -8.02
C ALA A 6 -10.82 -12.18 -9.11
N ASP A 7 -11.05 -11.04 -9.77
CA ASP A 7 -10.16 -10.53 -10.82
C ASP A 7 -8.88 -9.88 -10.28
N LYS A 8 -8.94 -9.36 -9.04
CA LYS A 8 -7.84 -8.62 -8.40
C LYS A 8 -7.72 -8.95 -6.91
N VAL A 9 -6.52 -8.80 -6.37
CA VAL A 9 -6.22 -8.85 -4.94
C VAL A 9 -5.65 -7.52 -4.50
N SER A 10 -6.25 -6.96 -3.45
CA SER A 10 -5.76 -5.75 -2.80
C SER A 10 -4.99 -6.10 -1.53
N ILE A 11 -3.79 -5.52 -1.39
CA ILE A 11 -2.93 -5.65 -0.21
C ILE A 11 -2.45 -4.26 0.24
N ASN A 12 -2.34 -4.06 1.56
CA ASN A 12 -1.85 -2.81 2.15
C ASN A 12 -0.85 -3.14 3.27
N SER A 13 -1.31 -3.28 4.52
CA SER A 13 -0.43 -3.53 5.66
C SER A 13 0.49 -4.77 5.51
N PRO A 14 0.06 -5.89 4.89
CA PRO A 14 0.97 -7.00 4.60
C PRO A 14 2.11 -6.66 3.63
N ALA A 15 1.85 -5.79 2.65
CA ALA A 15 2.86 -5.34 1.68
C ALA A 15 3.93 -4.46 2.35
N LEU A 16 3.54 -3.64 3.33
CA LEU A 16 4.48 -2.87 4.14
C LEU A 16 5.33 -3.75 5.06
N ALA A 17 4.75 -4.82 5.61
CA ALA A 17 5.46 -5.75 6.49
C ALA A 17 6.42 -6.67 5.73
N ASN A 18 6.04 -7.10 4.52
CA ASN A 18 6.87 -7.91 3.64
C ASN A 18 6.69 -7.45 2.17
N PRO A 19 7.52 -6.50 1.69
CA PRO A 19 7.42 -6.00 0.31
C PRO A 19 7.60 -7.08 -0.76
N GLN A 20 8.32 -8.17 -0.46
CA GLN A 20 8.51 -9.30 -1.38
C GLN A 20 7.18 -9.96 -1.78
N LEU A 21 6.16 -9.88 -0.91
CA LEU A 21 4.82 -10.39 -1.18
C LEU A 21 4.22 -9.83 -2.48
N ILE A 22 4.51 -8.56 -2.82
CA ILE A 22 4.00 -7.93 -4.05
C ILE A 22 4.56 -8.68 -5.27
N THR A 23 5.86 -8.93 -5.27
CA THR A 23 6.56 -9.61 -6.37
C THR A 23 6.10 -11.07 -6.47
N ASP A 24 6.01 -11.77 -5.35
CA ASP A 24 5.58 -13.18 -5.34
C ASP A 24 4.15 -13.34 -5.88
N LEU A 25 3.25 -12.39 -5.55
CA LEU A 25 1.88 -12.40 -6.06
C LEU A 25 1.82 -11.97 -7.53
N ALA A 26 2.60 -10.96 -7.93
CA ALA A 26 2.69 -10.50 -9.31
C ALA A 26 3.22 -11.60 -10.24
N ASP A 27 4.25 -12.34 -9.82
CA ASP A 27 4.82 -13.46 -10.56
C ASP A 27 3.82 -14.62 -10.68
N LYS A 28 3.04 -14.87 -9.61
CA LYS A 28 2.06 -15.97 -9.61
C LYS A 28 0.80 -15.66 -10.41
N PHE A 29 0.29 -14.43 -10.35
CA PHE A 29 -1.05 -14.09 -10.85
C PHE A 29 -1.06 -13.04 -11.97
N GLY A 30 0.10 -12.44 -12.27
CA GLY A 30 0.24 -11.32 -13.19
C GLY A 30 0.03 -9.97 -12.50
N VAL A 31 0.82 -8.96 -12.91
CA VAL A 31 0.81 -7.62 -12.32
C VAL A 31 -0.57 -6.95 -12.36
N GLN A 32 -1.37 -7.21 -13.41
CA GLN A 32 -2.71 -6.64 -13.58
C GLN A 32 -3.71 -7.06 -12.48
N CYS A 33 -3.40 -8.14 -11.77
CA CYS A 33 -4.23 -8.67 -10.68
C CYS A 33 -3.86 -8.05 -9.32
N ILE A 34 -2.77 -7.29 -9.23
CA ILE A 34 -2.21 -6.82 -7.95
C ILE A 34 -2.52 -5.35 -7.74
N VAL A 35 -3.31 -5.07 -6.70
CA VAL A 35 -3.65 -3.73 -6.24
C VAL A 35 -2.95 -3.49 -4.90
N VAL A 36 -2.23 -2.37 -4.76
CA VAL A 36 -1.62 -1.98 -3.49
C VAL A 36 -2.31 -0.75 -2.93
N GLY A 37 -2.91 -0.89 -1.76
CA GLY A 37 -3.45 0.22 -0.98
C GLY A 37 -2.35 0.93 -0.21
N ILE A 38 -2.33 2.25 -0.24
CA ILE A 38 -1.39 3.10 0.50
C ILE A 38 -2.20 4.15 1.24
N ASP A 39 -2.12 4.13 2.58
CA ASP A 39 -2.70 5.17 3.40
C ASP A 39 -1.61 6.16 3.78
N SER A 40 -1.76 7.39 3.31
CA SER A 40 -0.79 8.45 3.48
C SER A 40 -1.32 9.50 4.44
N TYR A 41 -0.45 10.04 5.27
CA TYR A 41 -0.72 11.15 6.18
C TYR A 41 0.19 12.32 5.86
N TYR A 42 -0.36 13.53 5.76
CA TYR A 42 0.42 14.74 5.58
C TYR A 42 0.83 15.36 6.92
N ASP A 43 2.11 15.32 7.24
CA ASP A 43 2.67 16.02 8.39
C ASP A 43 2.91 17.49 8.06
N LYS A 44 2.17 18.38 8.74
CA LYS A 44 2.25 19.84 8.54
C LYS A 44 3.55 20.45 9.09
N GLU A 45 4.17 19.83 10.09
CA GLU A 45 5.40 20.34 10.71
C GLU A 45 6.61 20.07 9.81
N THR A 46 6.67 18.88 9.22
CA THR A 46 7.77 18.48 8.33
C THR A 46 7.48 18.76 6.85
N GLY A 47 6.21 18.97 6.48
CA GLY A 47 5.76 19.18 5.10
C GLY A 47 5.82 17.92 4.24
N LYS A 48 5.80 16.74 4.87
CA LYS A 48 6.00 15.45 4.20
C LYS A 48 4.78 14.55 4.28
N TYR A 49 4.68 13.65 3.30
CA TYR A 49 3.70 12.58 3.27
C TYR A 49 4.33 11.28 3.75
N GLN A 50 3.78 10.69 4.81
CA GLN A 50 4.27 9.46 5.42
C GLN A 50 3.23 8.34 5.27
N VAL A 51 3.68 7.12 5.01
CA VAL A 51 2.79 5.94 4.92
C VAL A 51 2.48 5.41 6.31
N TYR A 52 1.22 5.06 6.54
CA TYR A 52 0.73 4.48 7.79
C TYR A 52 0.31 3.02 7.59
N GLN A 53 0.39 2.24 8.67
CA GLN A 53 0.01 0.83 8.72
C GLN A 53 -1.11 0.64 9.75
N PHE A 54 -1.96 -0.38 9.55
CA PHE A 54 -3.07 -0.76 10.44
C PHE A 54 -4.16 0.31 10.61
N THR A 55 -4.39 1.11 9.57
CA THR A 55 -5.33 2.24 9.52
C THR A 55 -6.81 1.88 9.71
N GLY A 56 -7.17 0.60 9.70
CA GLY A 56 -8.52 0.12 10.06
C GLY A 56 -8.77 0.02 11.57
N ASP A 57 -7.76 0.28 12.40
CA ASP A 57 -7.81 0.24 13.86
C ASP A 57 -6.98 1.41 14.42
N GLU A 58 -7.65 2.40 15.02
CA GLU A 58 -7.00 3.63 15.50
C GLU A 58 -5.94 3.35 16.58
N GLU A 59 -6.13 2.35 17.45
CA GLU A 59 -5.19 2.03 18.53
C GLU A 59 -3.89 1.42 18.00
N ARG A 60 -3.95 0.81 16.81
CA ARG A 60 -2.81 0.12 16.18
C ARG A 60 -2.19 0.90 15.03
N THR A 61 -2.86 1.96 14.60
CA THR A 61 -2.43 2.84 13.52
C THR A 61 -1.06 3.43 13.87
N LYS A 62 -0.10 3.26 12.96
CA LYS A 62 1.26 3.75 13.19
C LYS A 62 1.92 4.22 11.90
N ALA A 63 2.75 5.25 12.03
CA ALA A 63 3.63 5.69 10.95
C ALA A 63 4.67 4.60 10.65
N THR A 64 4.96 4.42 9.36
CA THR A 64 6.06 3.57 8.90
C THR A 64 7.30 4.43 8.63
N GLN A 65 8.42 3.79 8.26
CA GLN A 65 9.62 4.52 7.84
C GLN A 65 9.51 5.14 6.44
N TRP A 66 8.46 4.83 5.69
CA TRP A 66 8.35 5.22 4.29
C TRP A 66 7.69 6.58 4.10
N GLU A 67 8.37 7.46 3.37
CA GLU A 67 7.70 8.55 2.68
C GLU A 67 6.81 7.98 1.56
N THR A 68 5.63 8.56 1.38
CA THR A 68 4.61 8.06 0.45
C THR A 68 5.13 7.91 -0.97
N ARG A 69 5.93 8.88 -1.44
CA ARG A 69 6.52 8.84 -2.78
C ARG A 69 7.47 7.66 -2.95
N ASP A 70 8.33 7.41 -1.97
CA ASP A 70 9.33 6.34 -2.05
C ASP A 70 8.65 4.98 -2.02
N TRP A 71 7.61 4.82 -1.20
CA TRP A 71 6.81 3.61 -1.17
C TRP A 71 6.08 3.35 -2.49
N VAL A 72 5.45 4.38 -3.09
CA VAL A 72 4.80 4.27 -4.41
C VAL A 72 5.79 3.75 -5.47
N GLN A 73 7.02 4.28 -5.49
CA GLN A 73 8.04 3.82 -6.43
C GLN A 73 8.46 2.38 -6.15
N GLU A 74 8.60 2.01 -4.88
CA GLU A 74 8.99 0.66 -4.48
C GLU A 74 7.92 -0.38 -4.87
N VAL A 75 6.64 -0.12 -4.60
CA VAL A 75 5.57 -1.06 -4.93
C VAL A 75 5.39 -1.21 -6.45
N GLN A 76 5.59 -0.13 -7.22
CA GLN A 76 5.56 -0.19 -8.68
C GLN A 76 6.71 -1.05 -9.22
N LYS A 77 7.94 -0.86 -8.72
CA LYS A 77 9.10 -1.69 -9.10
C LYS A 77 8.88 -3.17 -8.81
N ARG A 78 8.10 -3.48 -7.76
CA ARG A 78 7.82 -4.85 -7.33
C ARG A 78 6.68 -5.53 -8.07
N GLY A 79 5.98 -4.84 -8.96
CA GLY A 79 4.93 -5.43 -9.80
C GLY A 79 3.49 -5.14 -9.35
N ALA A 80 3.26 -4.08 -8.57
CA ALA A 80 1.90 -3.58 -8.39
C ALA A 80 1.34 -3.08 -9.74
N GLY A 81 0.19 -3.62 -10.17
CA GLY A 81 -0.48 -3.17 -11.38
C GLY A 81 -1.32 -1.91 -11.16
N GLU A 82 -1.91 -1.78 -9.97
CA GLU A 82 -2.67 -0.61 -9.55
C GLU A 82 -2.29 -0.17 -8.15
N ILE A 83 -2.34 1.13 -7.90
CA ILE A 83 -2.10 1.73 -6.60
C ILE A 83 -3.33 2.54 -6.22
N VAL A 84 -3.90 2.26 -5.05
CA VAL A 84 -4.99 3.03 -4.45
C VAL A 84 -4.38 3.85 -3.33
N LEU A 85 -4.24 5.16 -3.55
CA LEU A 85 -3.66 6.09 -2.60
C LEU A 85 -4.77 6.84 -1.85
N ASN A 86 -4.81 6.68 -0.53
CA ASN A 86 -5.73 7.38 0.38
C ASN A 86 -4.97 8.43 1.20
N MET A 87 -5.67 9.48 1.63
CA MET A 87 -5.13 10.55 2.45
C MET A 87 -5.90 10.65 3.78
N MET A 88 -5.30 10.18 4.87
CA MET A 88 -5.98 10.02 6.16
C MET A 88 -6.42 11.35 6.81
N ASN A 89 -5.75 12.45 6.51
CA ASN A 89 -5.95 13.73 7.19
C ASN A 89 -6.24 14.90 6.24
N GLN A 90 -6.67 14.56 5.01
CA GLN A 90 -7.23 15.52 4.05
C GLN A 90 -8.64 15.15 3.59
N ASP A 91 -9.25 14.12 4.18
CA ASP A 91 -10.66 13.85 3.97
C ASP A 91 -11.51 14.93 4.68
N GLY A 92 -11.98 15.88 3.88
CA GLY A 92 -12.84 17.01 4.25
C GLY A 92 -13.29 17.78 3.01
#